data_AF-A0A932RFW3-F1
#
_entry.id   AF-A0A932RFW3-F1
#
_cell.length_a   1.000
_cell.length_b   1.000
_cell.length_c   1.000
_cell.angle_alpha   90.00
_cell.angle_beta   90.00
_cell.angle_gamma   90.00
#
_symmetry.space_group_name_H-M   'P 1'
#
loop_
_entity.id
_entity.type
_entity.pdbx_description
1 polymer ?
#
loop_
_entity_poly.entity_id
_entity_poly.type
_entity_poly.pdbx_seq_one_letter_code
_entity_poly.pdbx_strand_id
1 'polypeptide(L)'
;MIGIIQEQHPDRCRLFMQWQRMDWPILIDSLNLTGVAVVPLTYAIDEHGIVRFVKPSLENIEDFLSQSYPQPYARPEAPVRIPYIDPLKPETHSGTAASWRTYGDALFLWAGSPRLNEVIEAYQHALKIDPKDSVSQFRLGVSYRRRYDSERRRPDDFQKAVEHWTRALEMNPNQYIWRRRLQQYGPRLIKPYAFYDWVAEARQEIRARGETPISLPVEPAGAEIATPVKDFDVVSPKREEPDPGGKIMRDTRRFIEIEAVVVPSTIKAGQVARVHIIMRPKAKIKAHWNNEVDPLQLWINPPKGWSVDNRHGTAPHPPQAVSTETREVQFEIRSPEKAPLGKFSVPAYALYYVCEDVDGACLYRRQDIRVSGWIQE
;
A
#
# COMPACT_ATOMS: atom_id res chain seq x y z
N MET A 1 -27.09 11.68 -3.84
CA MET A 1 -25.71 11.66 -4.37
C MET A 1 -25.09 10.30 -4.06
N ILE A 2 -24.25 9.75 -4.93
CA ILE A 2 -23.44 8.56 -4.65
C ILE A 2 -21.99 8.90 -4.99
N GLY A 3 -21.05 8.58 -4.10
CA GLY A 3 -19.62 8.73 -4.36
C GLY A 3 -18.98 7.41 -4.80
N ILE A 4 -17.92 7.48 -5.61
CA ILE A 4 -17.02 6.35 -5.84
C ILE A 4 -15.60 6.84 -5.54
N ILE A 5 -14.86 6.12 -4.70
CA ILE A 5 -13.49 6.49 -4.35
C ILE A 5 -12.48 5.41 -4.70
N GLN A 6 -11.29 5.84 -5.07
CA GLN A 6 -10.18 4.98 -5.49
C GLN A 6 -9.32 4.62 -4.27
N GLU A 7 -9.92 3.91 -3.31
CA GLU A 7 -9.34 3.57 -2.01
C GLU A 7 -9.23 2.04 -1.87
N GLN A 8 -8.22 1.58 -1.12
CA GLN A 8 -8.02 0.17 -0.80
C GLN A 8 -8.58 -0.20 0.59
N HIS A 9 -8.60 0.75 1.53
CA HIS A 9 -9.04 0.55 2.91
C HIS A 9 -10.40 1.23 3.14
N PRO A 10 -11.54 0.51 3.01
CA PRO A 10 -12.88 1.08 3.17
C PRO A 10 -13.07 1.81 4.51
N ASP A 11 -12.45 1.30 5.59
CA ASP A 11 -12.62 1.87 6.93
C ASP A 11 -12.01 3.28 7.07
N ARG A 12 -10.98 3.61 6.28
CA ARG A 12 -10.44 4.98 6.22
C ARG A 12 -11.49 5.95 5.65
N CYS A 13 -12.21 5.54 4.61
CA CYS A 13 -13.33 6.33 4.09
C CYS A 13 -14.45 6.46 5.11
N ARG A 14 -14.82 5.38 5.80
CA ARG A 14 -15.86 5.43 6.83
C ARG A 14 -15.48 6.39 7.97
N LEU A 15 -14.23 6.36 8.44
CA LEU A 15 -13.74 7.31 9.44
C LEU A 15 -13.83 8.76 8.93
N PHE A 16 -13.41 9.01 7.69
CA PHE A 16 -13.53 10.33 7.08
C PHE A 16 -14.99 10.80 6.97
N MET A 17 -15.90 9.91 6.55
CA MET A 17 -17.34 10.21 6.48
C MET A 17 -17.93 10.54 7.86
N GLN A 18 -17.56 9.78 8.90
CA GLN A 18 -17.95 10.08 10.28
C GLN A 18 -17.42 11.45 10.71
N TRP A 19 -16.15 11.73 10.39
CA TRP A 19 -15.53 13.00 10.75
C TRP A 19 -16.26 14.19 10.12
N GLN A 20 -16.56 14.09 8.82
CA GLN A 20 -17.20 15.12 8.00
C GLN A 20 -18.74 15.08 8.05
N ARG A 21 -19.34 14.20 8.87
CA ARG A 21 -20.80 14.00 9.00
C ARG A 21 -21.50 13.77 7.65
N MET A 22 -20.89 12.97 6.79
CA MET A 22 -21.44 12.61 5.48
C MET A 22 -22.45 11.47 5.63
N ASP A 23 -23.63 11.61 5.02
CA ASP A 23 -24.76 10.67 5.12
C ASP A 23 -25.13 10.00 3.78
N TRP A 24 -24.46 10.35 2.69
CA TRP A 24 -24.67 9.72 1.38
C TRP A 24 -23.75 8.51 1.15
N PRO A 25 -24.18 7.52 0.36
CA PRO A 25 -23.38 6.33 0.11
C PRO A 25 -22.11 6.61 -0.69
N ILE A 26 -21.01 5.93 -0.31
CA ILE A 26 -19.75 5.90 -1.05
C ILE A 26 -19.38 4.45 -1.37
N LEU A 27 -19.15 4.17 -2.65
CA LEU A 27 -18.65 2.90 -3.16
C LEU A 27 -17.11 2.93 -3.24
N ILE A 28 -16.49 1.78 -3.02
CA ILE A 28 -15.03 1.64 -3.07
C ILE A 28 -14.63 0.96 -4.37
N ASP A 29 -13.77 1.62 -5.13
CA ASP A 29 -13.17 1.09 -6.35
C ASP A 29 -11.65 0.91 -6.15
N SER A 30 -11.26 -0.17 -5.48
CA SER A 30 -9.83 -0.46 -5.25
C SER A 30 -9.09 -0.89 -6.51
N LEU A 31 -9.80 -1.44 -7.50
CA LEU A 31 -9.25 -2.05 -8.72
C LEU A 31 -9.26 -1.10 -9.92
N ASN A 32 -9.72 0.14 -9.75
CA ASN A 32 -9.92 1.11 -10.82
C ASN A 32 -10.82 0.55 -11.94
N LEU A 33 -11.92 -0.11 -11.56
CA LEU A 33 -12.94 -0.69 -12.44
C LEU A 33 -13.63 0.36 -13.30
N THR A 34 -13.79 1.57 -12.77
CA THR A 34 -14.36 2.71 -13.51
C THR A 34 -13.43 3.22 -14.61
N GLY A 35 -12.16 2.80 -14.63
CA GLY A 35 -11.18 3.21 -15.64
C GLY A 35 -10.80 4.69 -15.60
N VAL A 36 -11.17 5.40 -14.52
CA VAL A 36 -10.91 6.83 -14.41
C VAL A 36 -9.41 7.09 -14.25
N ALA A 37 -8.89 8.00 -15.07
CA ALA A 37 -7.51 8.45 -15.04
C ALA A 37 -7.37 9.86 -14.42
N VAL A 38 -8.43 10.41 -13.84
CA VAL A 38 -8.44 11.73 -13.17
C VAL A 38 -9.58 11.78 -12.15
N VAL A 39 -9.37 12.52 -11.06
CA VAL A 39 -10.39 12.83 -10.04
C VAL A 39 -10.27 14.29 -9.58
N PRO A 40 -11.36 14.92 -9.10
CA PRO A 40 -12.73 14.40 -9.05
C PRO A 40 -13.38 14.32 -10.45
N LEU A 41 -14.36 13.42 -10.59
CA LEU A 41 -15.18 13.26 -11.79
C LEU A 41 -16.65 13.19 -11.36
N THR A 42 -17.43 14.19 -11.79
CA THR A 42 -18.82 14.35 -11.37
C THR A 42 -19.74 14.01 -12.53
N TYR A 43 -20.80 13.25 -12.27
CA TYR A 43 -21.80 12.88 -13.25
C TYR A 43 -23.18 13.31 -12.76
N ALA A 44 -23.98 13.90 -13.66
CA ALA A 44 -25.40 14.12 -13.42
C ALA A 44 -26.17 12.98 -14.10
N ILE A 45 -26.81 12.14 -13.29
CA ILE A 45 -27.51 10.93 -13.72
C ILE A 45 -28.99 11.12 -13.40
N ASP A 46 -29.83 11.06 -14.43
CA ASP A 46 -31.28 11.26 -14.29
C ASP A 46 -31.98 10.10 -13.55
N GLU A 47 -33.27 10.27 -13.30
CA GLU A 47 -34.14 9.31 -12.61
C GLU A 47 -34.26 7.95 -13.33
N HIS A 48 -33.86 7.88 -14.61
CA HIS A 48 -33.86 6.66 -15.41
C HIS A 48 -32.48 5.98 -15.44
N GLY A 49 -31.47 6.57 -14.79
CA GLY A 49 -30.11 6.06 -14.75
C GLY A 49 -29.25 6.48 -15.95
N ILE A 50 -29.68 7.49 -16.72
CA ILE A 50 -28.96 7.99 -17.89
C ILE A 50 -28.04 9.13 -17.46
N VAL A 51 -26.75 9.03 -17.84
CA VAL A 51 -25.79 10.12 -17.67
C VAL A 51 -26.17 11.27 -18.60
N ARG A 52 -26.61 12.39 -18.04
CA ARG A 52 -26.94 13.63 -18.77
C ARG A 52 -25.75 14.55 -18.94
N PHE A 53 -24.92 14.65 -17.91
CA PHE A 53 -23.71 15.47 -17.94
C PHE A 53 -22.52 14.75 -17.33
N VAL A 54 -21.35 14.97 -17.93
CA VAL A 54 -20.03 14.57 -17.40
C VAL A 54 -19.27 15.84 -17.07
N LYS A 55 -18.80 15.98 -15.83
CA LYS A 55 -18.20 17.21 -15.28
C LYS A 55 -19.10 18.43 -15.52
N PRO A 56 -20.35 18.42 -15.04
CA PRO A 56 -21.27 19.53 -15.28
C PRO A 56 -20.72 20.87 -14.75
N SER A 57 -20.92 21.94 -15.50
CA SER A 57 -20.80 23.31 -14.99
C SER A 57 -21.90 23.61 -13.97
N LEU A 58 -21.84 24.76 -13.30
CA LEU A 58 -22.93 25.19 -12.41
C LEU A 58 -24.26 25.33 -13.16
N GLU A 59 -24.24 25.93 -14.36
CA GLU A 59 -25.40 26.02 -15.25
C GLU A 59 -25.98 24.65 -15.61
N ASN A 60 -25.14 23.68 -16.00
CA ASN A 60 -25.60 22.31 -16.27
C ASN A 60 -26.25 21.67 -15.04
N ILE A 61 -25.79 21.98 -13.82
CA ILE A 61 -26.39 21.47 -12.58
C ILE A 61 -27.77 22.09 -12.37
N GLU A 62 -27.92 23.40 -12.54
CA GLU A 62 -29.21 24.09 -12.43
C GLU A 62 -30.23 23.57 -13.46
N ASP A 63 -29.81 23.42 -14.71
CA ASP A 63 -30.60 22.84 -15.79
C ASP A 63 -30.98 21.38 -15.52
N PHE A 64 -30.06 20.59 -14.97
CA PHE A 64 -30.32 19.19 -14.62
C PHE A 64 -31.36 19.07 -13.49
N LEU A 65 -31.28 19.94 -12.48
CA LEU A 65 -32.14 19.89 -11.31
C LEU A 65 -33.53 20.52 -11.55
N SER A 66 -33.69 21.34 -12.58
CA SER A 66 -34.94 22.07 -12.86
C SER A 66 -35.96 21.29 -13.70
N GLN A 67 -35.61 20.09 -14.20
CA GLN A 67 -36.47 19.32 -15.08
C GLN A 67 -36.49 17.82 -14.76
N SER A 68 -37.51 17.13 -15.28
CA SER A 68 -37.56 15.66 -15.32
C SER A 68 -37.26 15.18 -16.74
N TYR A 69 -36.72 13.98 -16.85
CA TYR A 69 -36.31 13.41 -18.13
C TYR A 69 -37.30 12.34 -18.62
N PRO A 70 -37.51 12.21 -19.94
CA PRO A 70 -38.42 11.21 -20.49
C PRO A 70 -37.89 9.79 -20.26
N GLN A 71 -38.79 8.87 -19.94
CA GLN A 71 -38.45 7.46 -19.71
C GLN A 71 -37.93 6.80 -21.00
N PRO A 72 -36.76 6.14 -20.98
CA PRO A 72 -36.24 5.42 -22.14
C PRO A 72 -37.08 4.16 -22.44
N TYR A 73 -37.25 3.86 -23.74
CA TYR A 73 -38.08 2.75 -24.23
C TYR A 73 -37.60 1.34 -23.84
N ALA A 74 -36.33 1.18 -23.47
CA ALA A 74 -35.75 -0.09 -23.08
C ALA A 74 -34.86 0.07 -21.85
N ARG A 75 -35.30 -0.46 -20.72
CA ARG A 75 -34.47 -0.60 -19.52
C ARG A 75 -34.17 -2.09 -19.34
N PRO A 76 -32.92 -2.54 -19.39
CA PRO A 76 -32.59 -3.88 -18.94
C PRO A 76 -32.94 -3.99 -17.45
N GLU A 77 -33.61 -5.06 -17.05
CA GLU A 77 -33.79 -5.36 -15.63
C GLU A 77 -32.41 -5.48 -14.98
N ALA A 78 -32.16 -4.69 -13.93
CA ALA A 78 -30.92 -4.81 -13.17
C ALA A 78 -30.97 -6.12 -12.37
N PRO A 79 -30.06 -7.08 -12.58
CA PRO A 79 -30.04 -8.27 -11.75
C PRO A 79 -29.68 -7.89 -10.31
N VAL A 80 -30.63 -8.06 -9.38
CA VAL A 80 -30.48 -7.74 -7.94
C VAL A 80 -29.81 -8.90 -7.18
N ARG A 81 -28.79 -9.55 -7.77
CA ARG A 81 -28.11 -10.67 -7.11
C ARG A 81 -26.62 -10.41 -7.04
N ILE A 82 -26.05 -10.66 -5.87
CA ILE A 82 -24.60 -10.82 -5.71
C ILE A 82 -24.15 -11.81 -6.78
N PRO A 83 -23.16 -11.47 -7.63
CA PRO A 83 -22.72 -12.36 -8.68
C PRO A 83 -22.36 -13.72 -8.08
N TYR A 84 -23.01 -14.78 -8.54
CA TYR A 84 -22.56 -16.13 -8.22
C TYR A 84 -21.22 -16.30 -8.95
N ILE A 85 -20.13 -16.43 -8.20
CA ILE A 85 -18.76 -16.34 -8.74
C ILE A 85 -18.34 -17.66 -9.38
N ASP A 86 -18.82 -18.78 -8.86
CA ASP A 86 -18.36 -20.11 -9.27
C ASP A 86 -18.61 -20.45 -10.76
N PRO A 87 -19.71 -20.01 -11.43
CA PRO A 87 -19.91 -20.15 -12.86
C PRO A 87 -18.93 -19.34 -13.72
N LEU A 88 -18.31 -18.30 -13.17
CA LEU A 88 -17.31 -17.51 -13.92
C LEU A 88 -16.01 -18.28 -14.11
N LYS A 89 -15.73 -19.30 -13.27
CA LYS A 89 -14.53 -20.12 -13.41
C LYS A 89 -14.52 -20.91 -14.74
N PRO A 90 -15.59 -21.63 -15.13
CA PRO A 90 -15.69 -22.20 -16.48
C PRO A 90 -15.49 -21.21 -17.62
N GLU A 91 -15.89 -19.95 -17.49
CA GLU A 91 -15.70 -18.94 -18.55
C GLU A 91 -14.23 -18.65 -18.84
N THR A 92 -13.33 -18.90 -17.88
CA THR A 92 -11.88 -18.76 -18.10
C THR A 92 -11.32 -19.80 -19.08
N HIS A 93 -12.08 -20.87 -19.39
CA HIS A 93 -11.72 -21.85 -20.42
C HIS A 93 -11.68 -21.27 -21.83
N SER A 94 -12.29 -20.09 -22.05
CA SER A 94 -12.07 -19.29 -23.26
C SER A 94 -10.60 -18.93 -23.50
N GLY A 95 -9.75 -19.03 -22.47
CA GLY A 95 -8.30 -18.88 -22.57
C GLY A 95 -7.82 -17.46 -22.83
N THR A 96 -8.67 -16.45 -22.64
CA THR A 96 -8.31 -15.04 -22.85
C THR A 96 -7.85 -14.38 -21.55
N ALA A 97 -6.95 -13.39 -21.65
CA ALA A 97 -6.55 -12.60 -20.48
C ALA A 97 -7.76 -11.87 -19.86
N ALA A 98 -8.71 -11.43 -20.68
CA ALA A 98 -9.92 -10.73 -20.24
C ALA A 98 -10.82 -11.62 -19.38
N SER A 99 -11.06 -12.89 -19.73
CA SER A 99 -11.91 -13.78 -18.93
C SER A 99 -11.28 -14.10 -17.56
N TRP A 100 -9.96 -14.33 -17.52
CA TRP A 100 -9.23 -14.47 -16.25
C TRP A 100 -9.27 -13.20 -15.39
N ARG A 101 -9.13 -12.03 -16.01
CA ARG A 101 -9.24 -10.73 -15.32
C ARG A 101 -10.64 -10.51 -14.74
N THR A 102 -11.70 -10.79 -15.50
CA THR A 102 -13.09 -10.70 -15.03
C THR A 102 -13.35 -11.66 -13.85
N TYR A 103 -12.83 -12.88 -13.92
CA TYR A 103 -12.90 -13.83 -12.81
C TYR A 103 -12.19 -13.29 -11.55
N GLY A 104 -10.98 -12.75 -11.72
CA GLY A 104 -10.22 -12.12 -10.65
C GLY A 104 -10.94 -10.93 -10.02
N ASP A 105 -11.56 -10.05 -10.83
CA ASP A 105 -12.34 -8.91 -10.35
C ASP A 105 -13.53 -9.36 -9.51
N ALA A 106 -14.29 -10.35 -9.99
CA ALA A 106 -15.44 -10.90 -9.28
C ALA A 106 -15.03 -11.53 -7.95
N LEU A 107 -13.95 -12.32 -7.93
CA LEU A 107 -13.39 -12.87 -6.70
C LEU A 107 -12.97 -11.77 -5.73
N PHE A 108 -12.25 -10.74 -6.20
CA PHE A 108 -11.78 -9.66 -5.34
C PHE A 108 -12.95 -8.92 -4.68
N LEU A 109 -14.00 -8.62 -5.44
CA LEU A 109 -15.15 -7.87 -4.95
C LEU A 109 -16.02 -8.70 -4.00
N TRP A 110 -16.27 -9.98 -4.32
CA TRP A 110 -17.39 -10.73 -3.73
C TRP A 110 -16.99 -11.95 -2.90
N ALA A 111 -15.78 -12.51 -3.06
CA ALA A 111 -15.39 -13.75 -2.38
C ALA A 111 -14.69 -13.56 -1.03
N GLY A 112 -14.32 -12.33 -0.67
CA GLY A 112 -13.67 -12.01 0.61
C GLY A 112 -12.24 -12.54 0.76
N SER A 113 -11.66 -12.34 1.95
CA SER A 113 -10.25 -12.65 2.24
C SER A 113 -9.82 -14.11 2.03
N PRO A 114 -10.66 -15.15 2.29
CA PRO A 114 -10.23 -16.55 2.13
C PRO A 114 -9.75 -16.91 0.72
N ARG A 115 -10.31 -16.28 -0.31
CA ARG A 115 -10.02 -16.56 -1.73
C ARG A 115 -8.96 -15.62 -2.34
N LEU A 116 -8.23 -14.83 -1.54
CA LEU A 116 -7.19 -13.93 -2.05
C LEU A 116 -6.06 -14.63 -2.85
N ASN A 117 -5.76 -15.89 -2.56
CA ASN A 117 -4.82 -16.65 -3.39
C ASN A 117 -5.36 -16.89 -4.79
N GLU A 118 -6.65 -17.22 -4.90
CA GLU A 118 -7.30 -17.46 -6.19
C GLU A 118 -7.45 -16.17 -7.00
N VAL A 119 -7.69 -15.03 -6.33
CA VAL A 119 -7.64 -13.70 -6.98
C VAL A 119 -6.27 -13.46 -7.63
N ILE A 120 -5.20 -13.69 -6.87
CA ILE A 120 -3.82 -13.52 -7.33
C ILE A 120 -3.52 -14.47 -8.50
N GLU A 121 -3.91 -15.74 -8.38
CA GLU A 121 -3.75 -16.75 -9.44
C GLU A 121 -4.49 -16.34 -10.72
N ALA A 122 -5.71 -15.82 -10.62
CA ALA A 122 -6.48 -15.37 -11.78
C ALA A 122 -5.76 -14.24 -12.55
N TYR A 123 -5.28 -13.20 -11.86
CA TYR A 123 -4.51 -12.14 -12.52
C TYR A 123 -3.15 -12.62 -13.03
N GLN A 124 -2.48 -13.55 -12.35
CA GLN A 124 -1.26 -14.18 -12.85
C GLN A 124 -1.50 -14.96 -14.15
N HIS A 125 -2.62 -15.69 -14.24
CA HIS A 125 -3.03 -16.35 -15.48
C HIS A 125 -3.32 -15.36 -16.60
N ALA A 126 -4.02 -14.26 -16.31
CA ALA A 126 -4.25 -13.19 -17.27
C ALA A 126 -2.92 -12.64 -17.83
N LEU A 127 -1.94 -12.37 -16.96
CA LEU A 127 -0.62 -11.87 -17.35
C LEU A 127 0.28 -12.91 -18.03
N LYS A 128 0.04 -14.20 -17.81
CA LYS A 128 0.70 -15.27 -18.57
C LYS A 128 0.23 -15.30 -20.01
N ILE A 129 -1.06 -15.01 -20.25
CA ILE A 129 -1.65 -14.95 -21.59
C ILE A 129 -1.28 -13.64 -22.28
N ASP A 130 -1.44 -12.51 -21.59
CA ASP A 130 -1.05 -11.18 -22.07
C ASP A 130 -0.13 -10.46 -21.07
N PRO A 131 1.19 -10.58 -21.24
CA PRO A 131 2.17 -9.90 -20.39
C PRO A 131 2.12 -8.36 -20.45
N LYS A 132 1.41 -7.78 -21.42
CA LYS A 132 1.24 -6.33 -21.63
C LYS A 132 -0.09 -5.80 -21.09
N ASP A 133 -0.93 -6.63 -20.46
CA ASP A 133 -2.16 -6.18 -19.80
C ASP A 133 -1.83 -5.36 -18.53
N SER A 134 -1.64 -4.06 -18.72
CA SER A 134 -1.34 -3.10 -17.65
C SER A 134 -2.43 -3.03 -16.57
N VAL A 135 -3.69 -3.33 -16.91
CA VAL A 135 -4.79 -3.33 -15.95
C VAL A 135 -4.66 -4.55 -15.02
N SER A 136 -4.40 -5.74 -15.58
CA SER A 136 -4.09 -6.93 -14.78
C SER A 136 -2.83 -6.74 -13.93
N GLN A 137 -1.79 -6.04 -14.43
CA GLN A 137 -0.62 -5.68 -13.63
C GLN A 137 -1.02 -4.85 -12.41
N PHE A 138 -1.77 -3.76 -12.60
CA PHE A 138 -2.20 -2.89 -11.49
C PHE A 138 -3.03 -3.66 -10.45
N ARG A 139 -4.02 -4.42 -10.91
CA ARG A 139 -4.95 -5.18 -10.05
C ARG A 139 -4.28 -6.34 -9.31
N LEU A 140 -3.29 -6.98 -9.93
CA LEU A 140 -2.44 -7.95 -9.25
C LEU A 140 -1.66 -7.29 -8.10
N GLY A 141 -1.12 -6.09 -8.31
CA GLY A 141 -0.47 -5.33 -7.25
C GLY A 141 -1.41 -4.99 -6.09
N VAL A 142 -2.65 -4.55 -6.40
CA VAL A 142 -3.69 -4.30 -5.38
C VAL A 142 -4.03 -5.57 -4.59
N SER A 143 -4.11 -6.71 -5.29
CA SER A 143 -4.42 -8.01 -4.68
C SER A 143 -3.32 -8.50 -3.73
N TYR A 144 -2.05 -8.35 -4.14
CA TYR A 144 -0.91 -8.61 -3.26
C TYR A 144 -0.93 -7.73 -2.02
N ARG A 145 -1.18 -6.43 -2.17
CA ARG A 145 -1.28 -5.52 -1.02
C ARG A 145 -2.44 -5.91 -0.10
N ARG A 146 -3.61 -6.26 -0.65
CA ARG A 146 -4.75 -6.71 0.17
C ARG A 146 -4.45 -8.00 0.94
N ARG A 147 -3.70 -8.94 0.35
CA ARG A 147 -3.23 -10.12 1.08
C ARG A 147 -2.23 -9.75 2.17
N TYR A 148 -1.29 -8.85 1.88
CA TYR A 148 -0.35 -8.32 2.86
C TYR A 148 -1.04 -7.66 4.06
N ASP A 149 -2.11 -6.91 3.85
CA ASP A 149 -2.85 -6.24 4.92
C ASP A 149 -3.78 -7.19 5.71
N SER A 150 -3.88 -8.46 5.31
CA SER A 150 -4.73 -9.47 5.94
C SER A 150 -3.96 -10.47 6.79
N GLU A 151 -4.68 -11.29 7.57
CA GLU A 151 -4.13 -12.45 8.30
C GLU A 151 -3.51 -13.51 7.36
N ARG A 152 -3.77 -13.44 6.05
CA ARG A 152 -3.24 -14.38 5.04
C ARG A 152 -1.96 -13.87 4.38
N ARG A 153 -1.34 -12.82 4.92
CA ARG A 153 -0.07 -12.25 4.49
C ARG A 153 0.95 -13.35 4.19
N ARG A 154 1.68 -13.17 3.10
CA ARG A 154 2.88 -13.96 2.79
C ARG A 154 4.11 -13.06 2.70
N PRO A 155 5.31 -13.62 2.90
CA PRO A 155 6.54 -12.92 2.60
C PRO A 155 6.53 -12.32 1.19
N ASP A 156 7.10 -11.13 1.07
CA ASP A 156 7.25 -10.36 -0.18
C ASP A 156 5.95 -9.85 -0.80
N ASP A 157 4.77 -10.05 -0.20
CA ASP A 157 3.51 -9.56 -0.79
C ASP A 157 3.54 -8.05 -1.04
N PHE A 158 4.09 -7.26 -0.11
CA PHE A 158 4.17 -5.81 -0.32
C PHE A 158 5.20 -5.43 -1.39
N GLN A 159 6.35 -6.11 -1.46
CA GLN A 159 7.33 -5.90 -2.53
C GLN A 159 6.73 -6.23 -3.90
N LYS A 160 6.01 -7.35 -4.03
CA LYS A 160 5.30 -7.74 -5.26
C LYS A 160 4.22 -6.73 -5.63
N ALA A 161 3.50 -6.19 -4.65
CA ALA A 161 2.51 -5.14 -4.91
C ALA A 161 3.17 -3.93 -5.59
N VAL A 162 4.30 -3.47 -5.06
CA VAL A 162 5.05 -2.33 -5.58
C VAL A 162 5.63 -2.61 -6.96
N GLU A 163 6.19 -3.79 -7.20
CA GLU A 163 6.73 -4.20 -8.51
C GLU A 163 5.64 -4.19 -9.58
N HIS A 164 4.47 -4.76 -9.28
CA HIS A 164 3.35 -4.81 -10.21
C HIS A 164 2.74 -3.41 -10.46
N TRP A 165 2.62 -2.56 -9.44
CA TRP A 165 2.20 -1.17 -9.64
C TRP A 165 3.21 -0.37 -10.46
N THR A 166 4.51 -0.55 -10.22
CA THR A 166 5.59 0.10 -10.97
C THR A 166 5.51 -0.27 -12.45
N ARG A 167 5.41 -1.56 -12.75
CA ARG A 167 5.25 -2.06 -14.12
C ARG A 167 3.97 -1.58 -14.79
N ALA A 168 2.85 -1.54 -14.06
CA ALA A 168 1.59 -1.01 -14.60
C ALA A 168 1.71 0.47 -14.99
N LEU A 169 2.35 1.29 -14.14
CA LEU A 169 2.56 2.70 -14.41
C LEU A 169 3.58 2.95 -15.53
N GLU A 170 4.63 2.13 -15.65
CA GLU A 170 5.56 2.18 -16.79
C GLU A 170 4.83 1.94 -18.12
N MET A 171 3.88 0.99 -18.16
CA MET A 171 3.06 0.72 -19.34
C MET A 171 2.03 1.81 -19.64
N ASN A 172 1.52 2.49 -18.60
CA ASN A 172 0.52 3.55 -18.75
C ASN A 172 0.84 4.75 -17.83
N PRO A 173 1.82 5.60 -18.21
CA PRO A 173 2.34 6.66 -17.34
C PRO A 173 1.33 7.77 -17.03
N ASN A 174 0.24 7.86 -17.80
CA ASN A 174 -0.83 8.85 -17.62
C ASN A 174 -1.91 8.42 -16.62
N GLN A 175 -1.82 7.21 -16.05
CA GLN A 175 -2.78 6.73 -15.05
C GLN A 175 -2.57 7.40 -13.69
N TYR A 176 -3.33 8.47 -13.45
CA TYR A 176 -3.28 9.24 -12.20
C TYR A 176 -3.48 8.37 -10.95
N ILE A 177 -4.47 7.46 -10.98
CA ILE A 177 -4.81 6.60 -9.84
C ILE A 177 -3.65 5.66 -9.50
N TRP A 178 -3.01 5.08 -10.51
CA TRP A 178 -1.91 4.14 -10.32
C TRP A 178 -0.67 4.85 -9.80
N ARG A 179 -0.40 6.06 -10.30
CA ARG A 179 0.65 6.94 -9.76
C ARG A 179 0.42 7.27 -8.29
N ARG A 180 -0.81 7.63 -7.90
CA ARG A 180 -1.14 7.92 -6.49
C ARG A 180 -0.98 6.70 -5.60
N ARG A 181 -1.29 5.49 -6.08
CA ARG A 181 -1.06 4.23 -5.34
C ARG A 181 0.41 4.03 -4.97
N LEU A 182 1.33 4.28 -5.91
CA LEU A 182 2.78 4.23 -5.62
C LEU A 182 3.21 5.37 -4.71
N GLN A 183 2.77 6.60 -4.98
CA GLN A 183 3.13 7.77 -4.19
C GLN A 183 2.65 7.70 -2.75
N GLN A 184 1.56 6.99 -2.45
CA GLN A 184 1.09 6.70 -1.10
C GLN A 184 2.20 6.05 -0.24
N TYR A 185 2.95 5.12 -0.82
CA TYR A 185 4.06 4.41 -0.17
C TYR A 185 5.45 4.92 -0.58
N GLY A 186 5.53 5.83 -1.56
CA GLY A 186 6.78 6.34 -2.13
C GLY A 186 7.43 7.48 -1.33
N PRO A 187 8.52 8.06 -1.87
CA PRO A 187 9.31 9.09 -1.20
C PRO A 187 8.62 10.44 -1.16
N ARG A 188 8.96 11.27 -0.17
CA ARG A 188 8.35 12.58 0.09
C ARG A 188 8.53 13.57 -1.06
N LEU A 189 9.63 13.50 -1.80
CA LEU A 189 9.91 14.40 -2.93
C LEU A 189 8.88 14.35 -4.05
N ILE A 190 8.24 13.19 -4.25
CA ILE A 190 7.26 13.00 -5.33
C ILE A 190 5.83 12.99 -4.80
N LYS A 191 5.62 13.22 -3.49
CA LYS A 191 4.29 13.26 -2.91
C LYS A 191 3.59 14.58 -3.27
N PRO A 192 2.32 14.53 -3.67
CA PRO A 192 1.53 15.75 -3.90
C PRO A 192 1.07 16.41 -2.59
N TYR A 193 0.84 15.60 -1.56
CA TYR A 193 0.27 15.92 -0.25
C TYR A 193 0.48 14.70 0.67
N ALA A 194 0.29 14.88 1.98
CA ALA A 194 0.17 13.76 2.90
C ALA A 194 -1.21 13.10 2.72
N PHE A 195 -1.28 11.77 2.63
CA PHE A 195 -2.54 11.10 2.25
C PHE A 195 -3.51 10.94 3.43
N TYR A 196 -2.99 10.75 4.64
CA TYR A 196 -3.79 10.41 5.83
C TYR A 196 -3.33 11.11 7.12
N ASP A 197 -2.65 12.25 7.01
CA ASP A 197 -2.28 13.07 8.19
C ASP A 197 -3.51 13.57 8.97
N TRP A 198 -4.66 13.69 8.32
CA TRP A 198 -5.95 14.01 8.92
C TRP A 198 -6.49 12.97 9.92
N VAL A 199 -5.97 11.73 9.95
CA VAL A 199 -6.57 10.65 10.78
C VAL A 199 -6.50 10.95 12.28
N ALA A 200 -5.42 11.58 12.74
CA ALA A 200 -5.27 11.94 14.15
C ALA A 200 -6.28 13.02 14.56
N GLU A 201 -6.39 14.07 13.75
CA GLU A 201 -7.34 15.17 13.91
C GLU A 201 -8.79 14.66 13.90
N ALA A 202 -9.15 13.85 12.89
CA ALA A 202 -10.47 13.24 12.78
C ALA A 202 -10.88 12.51 14.06
N ARG A 203 -9.98 11.66 14.59
CA ARG A 203 -10.23 10.93 15.84
C ARG A 203 -10.36 11.84 17.05
N GLN A 204 -9.58 12.92 17.13
CA GLN A 204 -9.68 13.88 18.21
C GLN A 204 -11.03 14.60 18.19
N GLU A 205 -11.44 15.10 17.03
CA GLU A 205 -12.69 15.84 16.88
C GLU A 205 -13.92 14.97 17.08
N ILE A 206 -13.92 13.74 16.54
CA ILE A 206 -15.01 12.78 16.78
C ILE A 206 -15.17 12.53 18.28
N ARG A 207 -14.08 12.31 19.02
CA ARG A 207 -14.14 12.13 20.49
C ARG A 207 -14.61 13.37 21.22
N ALA A 208 -14.19 14.56 20.78
CA ALA A 208 -14.63 15.83 21.38
C ALA A 208 -16.15 16.04 21.29
N ARG A 209 -16.82 15.37 20.33
CA ARG A 209 -18.28 15.34 20.19
C ARG A 209 -18.97 14.25 21.02
N GLY A 210 -18.22 13.46 21.78
CA GLY A 210 -18.75 12.33 22.55
C GLY A 210 -18.98 11.06 21.73
N GLU A 211 -18.47 11.00 20.50
CA GLU A 211 -18.58 9.83 19.62
C GLU A 211 -17.35 8.92 19.72
N THR A 212 -17.50 7.64 19.39
CA THR A 212 -16.37 6.72 19.23
C THR A 212 -15.89 6.72 17.77
N PRO A 213 -14.61 7.06 17.49
CA PRO A 213 -14.08 6.99 16.14
C PRO A 213 -14.11 5.57 15.59
N ILE A 214 -14.47 5.43 14.31
CA ILE A 214 -14.37 4.18 13.58
C ILE A 214 -12.94 3.63 13.66
N SER A 215 -12.84 2.38 14.07
CA SER A 215 -11.56 1.67 14.16
C SER A 215 -11.01 1.38 12.77
N LEU A 216 -9.70 1.54 12.61
CA LEU A 216 -8.99 1.20 11.38
C LEU A 216 -8.22 -0.11 11.61
N PRO A 217 -8.61 -1.23 10.95
CA PRO A 217 -7.85 -2.47 11.05
C PRO A 217 -6.41 -2.35 10.52
N VAL A 218 -6.19 -1.41 9.60
CA VAL A 218 -4.89 -1.09 9.00
C VAL A 218 -4.63 0.40 9.14
N GLU A 219 -3.90 0.75 10.21
CA GLU A 219 -3.51 2.13 10.50
C GLU A 219 -2.56 2.68 9.42
N PRO A 220 -2.78 3.91 8.91
CA PRO A 220 -1.79 4.57 8.07
C PRO A 220 -0.59 4.99 8.92
N ALA A 221 0.61 4.77 8.40
CA ALA A 221 1.86 5.12 9.08
C ALA A 221 2.97 5.52 8.11
N GLY A 222 4.01 6.16 8.63
CA GLY A 222 5.21 6.53 7.89
C GLY A 222 4.90 7.24 6.57
N ALA A 223 5.16 6.58 5.43
CA ALA A 223 4.97 7.12 4.09
C ALA A 223 3.57 7.70 3.88
N GLU A 224 2.55 7.05 4.41
CA GLU A 224 1.15 7.37 4.15
C GLU A 224 0.74 8.70 4.79
N ILE A 225 1.41 9.10 5.87
CA ILE A 225 1.18 10.37 6.60
C ILE A 225 2.30 11.39 6.38
N ALA A 226 3.36 11.03 5.65
CA ALA A 226 4.52 11.88 5.47
C ALA A 226 4.21 13.09 4.57
N THR A 227 4.52 14.28 5.07
CA THR A 227 4.42 15.54 4.34
C THR A 227 5.43 15.59 3.18
N PRO A 228 5.05 16.12 2.00
CA PRO A 228 5.97 16.32 0.90
C PRO A 228 7.10 17.29 1.25
N VAL A 229 8.25 17.11 0.62
CA VAL A 229 9.42 17.98 0.77
C VAL A 229 9.89 18.46 -0.60
N LYS A 230 10.57 19.61 -0.64
CA LYS A 230 11.13 20.16 -1.88
C LYS A 230 12.51 19.58 -2.21
N ASP A 231 13.30 19.32 -1.18
CA ASP A 231 14.69 18.91 -1.30
C ASP A 231 14.97 17.61 -0.53
N PHE A 232 16.01 16.89 -0.96
CA PHE A 232 16.46 15.68 -0.29
C PHE A 232 17.44 16.05 0.83
N ASP A 233 16.93 16.20 2.04
CA ASP A 233 17.76 16.55 3.19
C ASP A 233 18.36 15.30 3.84
N VAL A 234 19.69 15.26 3.91
CA VAL A 234 20.42 14.24 4.68
C VAL A 234 20.46 14.68 6.13
N VAL A 235 19.54 14.16 6.93
CA VAL A 235 19.51 14.32 8.38
C VAL A 235 20.41 13.24 8.99
N SER A 236 21.71 13.53 9.06
CA SER A 236 22.66 12.72 9.82
C SER A 236 22.99 13.43 11.13
N PRO A 237 22.21 13.25 12.21
CA PRO A 237 22.76 13.55 13.53
C PRO A 237 24.07 12.76 13.66
N LYS A 238 25.12 13.38 14.22
CA LYS A 238 26.37 12.67 14.54
C LYS A 238 26.06 11.57 15.55
N ARG A 239 25.63 10.40 15.07
CA ARG A 239 25.51 9.17 15.83
C ARG A 239 26.64 8.25 15.42
N GLU A 240 27.28 7.66 16.41
CA GLU A 240 28.26 6.61 16.18
C GLU A 240 27.53 5.35 15.72
N GLU A 241 28.19 4.57 14.85
CA GLU A 241 27.68 3.27 14.44
C GLU A 241 27.52 2.39 15.69
N PRO A 242 26.36 1.72 15.91
CA PRO A 242 26.15 0.92 17.12
C PRO A 242 27.01 -0.36 17.20
N ASP A 243 27.39 -0.94 16.07
CA ASP A 243 28.18 -2.18 16.01
C ASP A 243 29.24 -2.16 14.88
N PRO A 244 30.23 -1.24 14.92
CA PRO A 244 31.18 -1.04 13.84
C PRO A 244 32.14 -2.23 13.68
N GLY A 245 32.41 -2.94 14.77
CA GLY A 245 33.22 -4.16 14.77
C GLY A 245 32.44 -5.42 14.42
N GLY A 246 31.12 -5.34 14.23
CA GLY A 246 30.28 -6.51 13.98
C GLY A 246 30.40 -7.55 15.08
N LYS A 247 30.47 -7.15 16.35
CA LYS A 247 30.70 -8.04 17.50
C LYS A 247 29.42 -8.68 18.02
N ILE A 248 28.26 -8.09 17.72
CA ILE A 248 26.97 -8.63 18.15
C ILE A 248 26.68 -9.93 17.40
N MET A 249 26.21 -10.94 18.14
CA MET A 249 25.85 -12.24 17.57
C MET A 249 24.69 -12.13 16.59
N ARG A 250 24.81 -12.81 15.45
CA ARG A 250 23.77 -12.82 14.42
C ARG A 250 22.57 -13.66 14.86
N ASP A 251 21.38 -13.23 14.47
CA ASP A 251 20.16 -14.04 14.60
C ASP A 251 20.13 -15.15 13.53
N THR A 252 20.88 -16.22 13.78
CA THR A 252 20.93 -17.39 12.89
C THR A 252 19.63 -18.19 12.88
N ARG A 253 18.82 -18.08 13.95
CA ARG A 253 17.50 -18.74 14.07
C ARG A 253 16.39 -17.94 13.39
N ARG A 254 16.65 -16.68 13.02
CA ARG A 254 15.67 -15.73 12.45
C ARG A 254 14.42 -15.66 13.32
N PHE A 255 14.60 -15.27 14.58
CA PHE A 255 13.50 -14.99 15.50
C PHE A 255 12.58 -13.90 14.96
N ILE A 256 13.16 -12.96 14.23
CA ILE A 256 12.46 -11.89 13.54
C ILE A 256 12.54 -12.15 12.04
N GLU A 257 11.38 -12.16 11.38
CA GLU A 257 11.25 -12.11 9.93
C GLU A 257 11.37 -10.64 9.49
N ILE A 258 12.35 -10.36 8.62
CA ILE A 258 12.62 -9.01 8.11
C ILE A 258 12.36 -8.95 6.62
N GLU A 259 11.54 -7.99 6.21
CA GLU A 259 11.25 -7.65 4.82
C GLU A 259 11.78 -6.25 4.54
N ALA A 260 12.43 -6.07 3.38
CA ALA A 260 12.85 -4.77 2.89
C ALA A 260 12.12 -4.48 1.58
N VAL A 261 11.24 -3.47 1.59
CA VAL A 261 10.45 -3.07 0.43
C VAL A 261 10.94 -1.72 -0.09
N VAL A 262 11.17 -1.60 -1.40
CA VAL A 262 11.65 -0.36 -2.03
C VAL A 262 10.58 0.21 -2.94
N VAL A 263 10.19 1.47 -2.72
CA VAL A 263 9.10 2.16 -3.43
C VAL A 263 9.58 3.47 -4.05
N PRO A 264 9.50 3.65 -5.39
CA PRO A 264 9.22 2.59 -6.37
C PRO A 264 10.34 1.53 -6.38
N SER A 265 10.05 0.32 -6.87
CA SER A 265 11.02 -0.78 -6.92
C SER A 265 12.14 -0.56 -7.95
N THR A 266 11.89 0.37 -8.88
CA THR A 266 12.77 0.78 -9.97
C THR A 266 12.84 2.31 -9.98
N ILE A 267 14.06 2.84 -10.09
CA ILE A 267 14.32 4.29 -10.17
C ILE A 267 15.30 4.58 -11.30
N LYS A 268 15.36 5.84 -11.74
CA LYS A 268 16.46 6.35 -12.57
C LYS A 268 17.66 6.77 -11.71
N ALA A 269 18.81 6.98 -12.35
CA ALA A 269 19.95 7.61 -11.68
C ALA A 269 19.57 8.99 -11.12
N GLY A 270 20.07 9.35 -9.93
CA GLY A 270 19.75 10.60 -9.21
C GLY A 270 18.39 10.61 -8.49
N GLN A 271 17.51 9.65 -8.79
CA GLN A 271 16.18 9.58 -8.17
C GLN A 271 16.21 8.98 -6.76
N VAL A 272 15.10 9.22 -6.06
CA VAL A 272 14.89 8.79 -4.68
C VAL A 272 13.89 7.63 -4.65
N ALA A 273 14.16 6.67 -3.78
CA ALA A 273 13.21 5.64 -3.38
C ALA A 273 13.00 5.68 -1.87
N ARG A 274 11.81 5.30 -1.43
CA ARG A 274 11.50 5.06 -0.02
C ARG A 274 11.65 3.59 0.29
N VAL A 275 12.27 3.30 1.43
CA VAL A 275 12.52 1.96 1.92
C VAL A 275 11.66 1.72 3.15
N HIS A 276 10.99 0.57 3.17
CA HIS A 276 10.23 0.07 4.32
C HIS A 276 10.93 -1.17 4.85
N ILE A 277 11.48 -1.09 6.06
CA ILE A 277 12.01 -2.25 6.79
C ILE A 277 10.94 -2.71 7.75
N ILE A 278 10.35 -3.87 7.48
CA ILE A 278 9.26 -4.42 8.26
C ILE A 278 9.77 -5.66 8.98
N MET A 279 9.56 -5.69 10.30
CA MET A 279 10.14 -6.66 11.20
C MET A 279 9.05 -7.30 12.04
N ARG A 280 8.95 -8.63 12.00
CA ARG A 280 7.88 -9.39 12.64
C ARG A 280 8.44 -10.53 13.48
N PRO A 281 8.05 -10.64 14.76
CA PRO A 281 8.37 -11.82 15.53
C PRO A 281 7.73 -13.07 14.92
N LYS A 282 8.52 -14.13 14.79
CA LYS A 282 8.08 -15.39 14.20
C LYS A 282 7.17 -16.17 15.14
N ALA A 283 5.87 -16.14 14.85
CA ALA A 283 4.84 -16.80 15.67
C ALA A 283 5.09 -18.31 15.88
N LYS A 284 5.64 -19.01 14.88
CA LYS A 284 5.89 -20.47 14.94
C LYS A 284 6.81 -20.88 16.10
N ILE A 285 7.73 -20.00 16.51
CA ILE A 285 8.65 -20.25 17.63
C ILE A 285 8.36 -19.33 18.81
N LYS A 286 7.16 -18.72 18.85
CA LYS A 286 6.71 -17.80 19.90
C LYS A 286 7.73 -16.67 20.19
N ALA A 287 8.44 -16.23 19.15
CA ALA A 287 9.35 -15.09 19.30
C ALA A 287 8.54 -13.84 19.63
N HIS A 288 9.11 -12.97 20.48
CA HIS A 288 8.52 -11.70 20.87
C HIS A 288 9.61 -10.69 21.22
N TRP A 289 9.28 -9.41 21.13
CA TRP A 289 10.18 -8.32 21.50
C TRP A 289 10.38 -8.28 23.01
N ASN A 290 11.60 -7.96 23.44
CA ASN A 290 11.86 -7.50 24.80
C ASN A 290 12.09 -5.98 24.77
N ASN A 291 11.34 -5.27 25.60
CA ASN A 291 11.26 -3.82 25.64
C ASN A 291 11.83 -3.24 26.95
N GLU A 292 12.50 -4.03 27.77
CA GLU A 292 13.01 -3.61 29.08
C GLU A 292 14.32 -2.81 28.98
N VAL A 293 14.96 -2.81 27.82
CA VAL A 293 16.29 -2.20 27.61
C VAL A 293 16.20 -1.05 26.60
N ASP A 294 16.70 -1.25 25.37
CA ASP A 294 16.73 -0.23 24.33
C ASP A 294 15.75 -0.58 23.21
N PRO A 295 15.23 0.42 22.49
CA PRO A 295 14.42 0.20 21.31
C PRO A 295 15.21 -0.52 20.22
N LEU A 296 14.49 -1.18 19.31
CA LEU A 296 15.08 -1.71 18.08
C LEU A 296 15.80 -0.58 17.33
N GLN A 297 17.03 -0.84 16.91
CA GLN A 297 17.85 0.07 16.12
C GLN A 297 18.05 -0.48 14.71
N LEU A 298 18.01 0.40 13.71
CA LEU A 298 18.37 0.12 12.34
C LEU A 298 19.54 1.01 11.95
N TRP A 299 20.61 0.40 11.45
CA TRP A 299 21.75 1.12 10.89
C TRP A 299 21.88 0.87 9.39
N ILE A 300 22.00 1.95 8.61
CA ILE A 300 22.08 1.90 7.15
C ILE A 300 23.51 2.23 6.70
N ASN A 301 24.09 1.35 5.90
CA ASN A 301 25.44 1.45 5.34
C ASN A 301 25.36 1.71 3.83
N PRO A 302 25.07 2.96 3.39
CA PRO A 302 24.96 3.26 1.97
C PRO A 302 26.29 3.05 1.25
N PRO A 303 26.28 2.44 0.04
CA PRO A 303 27.46 2.38 -0.81
C PRO A 303 27.99 3.78 -1.15
N LYS A 304 29.24 3.87 -1.58
CA LYS A 304 29.85 5.14 -1.98
C LYS A 304 28.98 5.87 -3.03
N GLY A 305 28.70 7.14 -2.77
CA GLY A 305 27.89 8.00 -3.65
C GLY A 305 26.38 7.95 -3.41
N TRP A 306 25.87 6.95 -2.65
CA TRP A 306 24.47 6.92 -2.24
C TRP A 306 24.25 7.85 -1.05
N SER A 307 23.10 8.51 -1.03
CA SER A 307 22.66 9.31 0.11
C SER A 307 21.45 8.65 0.77
N VAL A 308 21.33 8.81 2.09
CA VAL A 308 20.21 8.31 2.89
C VAL A 308 19.74 9.47 3.75
N ASP A 309 18.42 9.70 3.82
CA ASP A 309 17.86 10.81 4.59
C ASP A 309 18.13 10.65 6.09
N ASN A 310 18.15 9.42 6.60
CA ASN A 310 18.56 9.10 7.96
C ASN A 310 19.31 7.76 8.02
N ARG A 311 20.54 7.77 8.52
CA ARG A 311 21.38 6.57 8.67
C ARG A 311 21.01 5.68 9.86
N HIS A 312 20.29 6.23 10.84
CA HIS A 312 19.93 5.54 12.07
C HIS A 312 18.43 5.64 12.33
N GLY A 313 17.72 4.52 12.24
CA GLY A 313 16.30 4.44 12.56
C GLY A 313 16.02 3.71 13.87
N THR A 314 14.89 4.03 14.50
CA THR A 314 14.33 3.27 15.63
C THR A 314 12.87 2.97 15.37
N ALA A 315 12.38 1.83 15.84
CA ALA A 315 10.95 1.53 15.83
C ALA A 315 10.27 2.06 17.11
N PRO A 316 8.94 2.22 17.13
CA PRO A 316 8.20 2.50 18.36
C PRO A 316 8.55 1.52 19.48
N HIS A 317 8.70 2.06 20.69
CA HIS A 317 9.06 1.33 21.90
C HIS A 317 7.86 1.34 22.85
N PRO A 318 7.04 0.28 22.84
CA PRO A 318 5.84 0.25 23.68
C PRO A 318 6.21 0.06 25.16
N PRO A 319 5.40 0.56 26.11
CA PRO A 319 5.70 0.49 27.54
C PRO A 319 5.58 -0.92 28.14
N GLN A 320 4.94 -1.86 27.45
CA GLN A 320 4.85 -3.26 27.86
C GLN A 320 6.23 -3.91 27.80
N ALA A 321 6.62 -4.68 28.82
CA ALA A 321 7.92 -5.36 28.89
C ALA A 321 8.18 -6.30 27.70
N VAL A 322 7.13 -6.97 27.20
CA VAL A 322 7.19 -7.83 26.02
C VAL A 322 6.03 -7.56 25.09
N SER A 323 6.24 -7.78 23.79
CA SER A 323 5.21 -7.50 22.78
C SER A 323 5.45 -8.24 21.46
N THR A 324 4.42 -8.36 20.62
CA THR A 324 4.44 -9.16 19.37
C THR A 324 4.07 -8.35 18.12
N GLU A 325 3.95 -7.04 18.26
CA GLU A 325 3.58 -6.14 17.17
C GLU A 325 4.57 -6.19 16.01
N THR A 326 4.09 -5.89 14.81
CA THR A 326 4.97 -5.59 13.68
C THR A 326 5.65 -4.26 13.94
N ARG A 327 6.99 -4.24 13.80
CA ARG A 327 7.79 -3.02 13.86
C ARG A 327 8.18 -2.60 12.46
N GLU A 328 8.14 -1.30 12.20
CA GLU A 328 8.53 -0.76 10.91
C GLU A 328 9.48 0.43 11.10
N VAL A 329 10.53 0.47 10.28
CA VAL A 329 11.42 1.61 10.16
C VAL A 329 11.48 1.97 8.68
N GLN A 330 11.27 3.25 8.37
CA GLN A 330 11.28 3.76 7.01
C GLN A 330 12.35 4.84 6.85
N PHE A 331 12.96 4.88 5.68
CA PHE A 331 13.95 5.88 5.29
C PHE A 331 13.94 6.06 3.78
N GLU A 332 14.58 7.10 3.28
CA GLU A 332 14.68 7.39 1.85
C GLU A 332 16.13 7.31 1.40
N ILE A 333 16.34 6.74 0.22
CA ILE A 333 17.66 6.58 -0.42
C ILE A 333 17.68 7.33 -1.74
N ARG A 334 18.77 8.01 -2.02
CA ARG A 334 19.04 8.66 -3.31
C ARG A 334 20.20 7.97 -4.01
N SER A 335 19.97 7.55 -5.25
CA SER A 335 21.02 6.98 -6.09
C SER A 335 21.97 8.08 -6.59
N PRO A 336 23.24 7.75 -6.91
CA PRO A 336 24.14 8.68 -7.59
C PRO A 336 23.57 9.14 -8.94
N GLU A 337 23.88 10.37 -9.36
CA GLU A 337 23.48 10.93 -10.67
C GLU A 337 23.97 10.10 -11.88
N LYS A 338 25.06 9.34 -11.70
CA LYS A 338 25.65 8.46 -12.73
C LYS A 338 25.66 6.99 -12.28
N ALA A 339 24.61 6.57 -11.55
CA ALA A 339 24.49 5.19 -11.11
C ALA A 339 24.45 4.21 -12.32
N PRO A 340 25.16 3.07 -12.27
CA PRO A 340 25.08 2.08 -13.33
C PRO A 340 23.68 1.45 -13.40
N LEU A 341 23.24 1.12 -14.61
CA LEU A 341 21.99 0.38 -14.82
C LEU A 341 22.05 -1.01 -14.19
N GLY A 342 20.90 -1.50 -13.73
CA GLY A 342 20.76 -2.83 -13.15
C GLY A 342 20.48 -2.82 -11.65
N LYS A 343 20.73 -3.97 -11.00
CA LYS A 343 20.38 -4.16 -9.60
C LYS A 343 21.32 -3.40 -8.67
N PHE A 344 20.77 -2.63 -7.73
CA PHE A 344 21.53 -2.07 -6.62
C PHE A 344 21.25 -2.80 -5.31
N SER A 345 22.16 -2.65 -4.34
CA SER A 345 21.98 -3.15 -2.98
C SER A 345 22.53 -2.13 -1.98
N VAL A 346 21.73 -1.76 -0.99
CA VAL A 346 22.12 -0.94 0.16
C VAL A 346 22.16 -1.85 1.40
N PRO A 347 23.35 -2.15 1.94
CA PRO A 347 23.48 -2.89 3.19
C PRO A 347 22.89 -2.12 4.37
N ALA A 348 22.23 -2.84 5.27
CA ALA A 348 21.78 -2.35 6.56
C ALA A 348 21.84 -3.49 7.58
N TYR A 349 21.65 -3.19 8.85
CA TYR A 349 21.40 -4.22 9.86
C TYR A 349 20.48 -3.69 10.94
N ALA A 350 19.71 -4.60 11.54
CA ALA A 350 18.90 -4.31 12.71
C ALA A 350 19.57 -4.90 13.96
N LEU A 351 19.52 -4.15 15.05
CA LEU A 351 19.88 -4.60 16.40
C LEU A 351 18.63 -4.58 17.27
N TYR A 352 18.37 -5.69 17.95
CA TYR A 352 17.15 -5.83 18.73
C TYR A 352 17.29 -6.83 19.88
N TYR A 353 16.47 -6.62 20.90
CA TYR A 353 16.25 -7.56 21.98
C TYR A 353 15.04 -8.44 21.63
N VAL A 354 15.24 -9.75 21.68
CA VAL A 354 14.21 -10.75 21.35
C VAL A 354 14.27 -11.90 22.34
N CYS A 355 13.09 -12.39 22.74
CA CYS A 355 12.97 -13.60 23.53
C CYS A 355 12.15 -14.64 22.78
N GLU A 356 12.21 -15.88 23.25
CA GLU A 356 11.47 -17.01 22.69
C GLU A 356 11.15 -18.02 23.80
N ASP A 357 9.95 -18.60 23.74
CA ASP A 357 9.40 -19.44 24.82
C ASP A 357 9.80 -20.93 24.73
N VAL A 358 10.56 -21.35 23.73
CA VAL A 358 11.04 -22.75 23.59
C VAL A 358 12.21 -23.01 24.52
N ASP A 359 13.19 -22.09 24.56
CA ASP A 359 14.37 -22.19 25.42
C ASP A 359 14.39 -21.12 26.54
N GLY A 360 13.42 -20.20 26.58
CA GLY A 360 13.31 -19.15 27.61
C GLY A 360 14.42 -18.09 27.56
N ALA A 361 15.14 -17.98 26.44
CA ALA A 361 16.31 -17.11 26.33
C ALA A 361 15.94 -15.74 25.75
N CYS A 362 16.28 -14.66 26.47
CA CYS A 362 16.27 -13.30 25.97
C CYS A 362 17.65 -12.90 25.46
N LEU A 363 17.71 -12.40 24.24
CA LEU A 363 18.93 -12.29 23.45
C LEU A 363 19.00 -10.91 22.79
N TYR A 364 20.18 -10.28 22.88
CA TYR A 364 20.52 -9.15 22.01
C TYR A 364 21.14 -9.67 20.71
N ARG A 365 20.55 -9.32 19.57
CA ARG A 365 20.90 -9.90 18.27
C ARG A 365 21.02 -8.86 17.18
N ARG A 366 21.85 -9.21 16.19
CA ARG A 366 22.01 -8.51 14.93
C ARG A 366 21.39 -9.32 13.80
N GLN A 367 20.66 -8.68 12.89
CA GLN A 367 20.28 -9.29 11.62
C GLN A 367 20.70 -8.38 10.48
N ASP A 368 21.55 -8.90 9.58
CA ASP A 368 22.00 -8.18 8.40
C ASP A 368 20.88 -8.15 7.35
N ILE A 369 20.68 -7.00 6.73
CA ILE A 369 19.58 -6.69 5.81
C ILE A 369 20.18 -6.22 4.48
N ARG A 370 19.59 -6.65 3.37
CA ARG A 370 19.92 -6.16 2.02
C ARG A 370 18.71 -5.50 1.40
N VAL A 371 18.76 -4.18 1.30
CA VAL A 371 17.76 -3.40 0.56
C VAL A 371 18.13 -3.43 -0.90
N SER A 372 17.26 -3.96 -1.76
CA SER A 372 17.56 -4.12 -3.20
C SER A 372 16.48 -3.48 -4.06
N GLY A 373 16.91 -2.91 -5.18
CA GLY A 373 16.03 -2.38 -6.22
C GLY A 373 16.76 -2.30 -7.56
N TRP A 374 16.20 -1.59 -8.53
CA TRP A 374 16.74 -1.48 -9.87
C TRP A 374 16.97 -0.03 -10.31
N ILE A 375 18.08 0.21 -10.99
CA ILE A 375 18.35 1.42 -11.78
C ILE A 375 18.01 1.13 -13.24
N GLN A 376 17.20 2.00 -13.86
CA GLN A 376 16.90 2.00 -15.30
C GLN A 376 17.19 3.37 -15.94
N GLU A 377 17.19 3.41 -17.27
CA GLU A 377 17.39 4.62 -18.08
C GLU A 377 16.36 5.72 -17.83
#